data_AF-A0AA51N8C1-F1
#
_entry.id   AF-A0AA51N8C1-F1
#
_cell.length_a   1.000
_cell.length_b   1.000
_cell.length_c   1.000
_cell.angle_alpha   90.00
_cell.angle_beta   90.00
_cell.angle_gamma   90.00
#
_symmetry.space_group_name_H-M   'P 1'
#
loop_
_entity.id
_entity.type
_entity.pdbx_description
1 polymer ?
#
loop_
_entity_poly.entity_id
_entity_poly.type
_entity_poly.pdbx_seq_one_letter_code
_entity_poly.pdbx_strand_id
1 'polypeptide(L)'
;MRNFIRTFILSITLGLGLTEVNASPQMPDYLIFEGDTIAFYRLILEEYFNAQNRENEGDLFGLKFRAGSSTSCWRGYQAIYELSNDSLFLRHITSCRELQSESGIDVNQSNLRIKKIFGDQLINGKVHLNWFTGDISLPIGDLLRWDGVFYHSFEEERIVSINNGRVTNTTRVMNYIDEPNRLNRRYNDTLSTLLFNELQKANWSNANEFDCSEKYLITIDKNGEIADVVMAEYQTKKEIKEFWDMPEYNYCIRTIKSRLEHLKFDILKRAGKPIEEQVYLEIWVEDNGTLENWTN
;
A
#
# COMPACT_ATOMS: atom_id res chain seq x y z
N MET A 1 -48.45 -31.43 -36.62
CA MET A 1 -47.02 -31.82 -36.56
C MET A 1 -46.15 -30.58 -36.72
N ARG A 2 -45.59 -30.06 -35.63
CA ARG A 2 -44.48 -29.10 -35.66
C ARG A 2 -43.74 -29.22 -34.32
N ASN A 3 -42.61 -29.90 -34.35
CA ASN A 3 -41.75 -30.11 -33.18
C ASN A 3 -41.09 -28.78 -32.81
N PHE A 4 -41.29 -28.33 -31.57
CA PHE A 4 -40.42 -27.32 -30.95
C PHE A 4 -39.64 -28.02 -29.85
N ILE A 5 -38.38 -28.35 -30.17
CA ILE A 5 -37.38 -28.78 -29.22
C ILE A 5 -37.12 -27.59 -28.29
N ARG A 6 -37.48 -27.72 -27.01
CA ARG A 6 -37.07 -26.79 -25.96
C ARG A 6 -35.63 -27.14 -25.59
N THR A 7 -34.67 -26.42 -26.15
CA THR A 7 -33.28 -26.46 -25.67
C THR A 7 -33.23 -25.74 -24.34
N PHE A 8 -33.09 -26.50 -23.25
CA PHE A 8 -32.83 -25.95 -21.93
C PHE A 8 -31.33 -25.63 -21.85
N ILE A 9 -30.95 -24.38 -22.07
CA ILE A 9 -29.57 -23.93 -21.82
C ILE A 9 -29.47 -23.73 -20.31
N LEU A 10 -28.84 -24.69 -19.63
CA LEU A 10 -28.45 -24.55 -18.24
C LEU A 10 -27.26 -23.59 -18.19
N SER A 11 -27.54 -22.29 -18.09
CA SER A 11 -26.53 -21.28 -17.82
C SER A 11 -26.06 -21.46 -16.39
N ILE A 12 -25.02 -22.27 -16.19
CA ILE A 12 -24.26 -22.29 -14.93
C ILE A 12 -23.45 -20.99 -14.93
N THR A 13 -24.06 -19.90 -14.47
CA THR A 13 -23.31 -18.76 -13.95
C THR A 13 -22.66 -19.23 -12.66
N LEU A 14 -21.43 -19.73 -12.82
CA LEU A 14 -20.51 -19.96 -11.72
C LEU A 14 -20.33 -18.59 -11.05
N GLY A 15 -21.02 -18.37 -9.94
CA GLY A 15 -20.80 -17.23 -9.06
C GLY A 15 -19.38 -17.33 -8.52
N LEU A 16 -18.42 -16.81 -9.27
CA LEU A 16 -17.12 -16.43 -8.77
C LEU A 16 -17.36 -15.23 -7.87
N GLY A 17 -17.73 -15.50 -6.61
CA GLY A 17 -17.57 -14.52 -5.57
C GLY A 17 -16.15 -14.01 -5.65
N LEU A 18 -15.98 -12.70 -5.83
CA LEU A 18 -14.70 -12.03 -5.79
C LEU A 18 -14.18 -12.14 -4.36
N THR A 19 -13.59 -13.29 -4.02
CA THR A 19 -12.78 -13.40 -2.81
C THR A 19 -11.61 -12.46 -3.03
N GLU A 20 -11.49 -11.44 -2.18
CA GLU A 20 -10.34 -10.55 -2.18
C GLU A 20 -9.08 -11.40 -2.18
N VAL A 21 -8.34 -11.36 -3.28
CA VAL A 21 -7.10 -12.10 -3.42
C VAL A 21 -6.08 -11.35 -2.58
N ASN A 22 -5.98 -11.74 -1.32
CA ASN A 22 -4.94 -11.24 -0.42
C ASN A 22 -3.58 -11.66 -0.99
N ALA A 23 -2.96 -10.77 -1.75
CA ALA A 23 -1.60 -10.96 -2.21
C ALA A 23 -0.70 -11.00 -0.97
N SER A 24 0.09 -12.07 -0.84
CA SER A 24 1.06 -12.13 0.25
C SER A 24 2.11 -11.04 0.01
N PRO A 25 2.37 -10.14 0.97
CA PRO A 25 3.41 -9.13 0.83
C PRO A 25 4.76 -9.79 0.58
N GLN A 26 5.63 -9.07 -0.12
CA GLN A 26 7.02 -9.47 -0.22
C GLN A 26 7.68 -9.40 1.16
N MET A 27 8.36 -10.47 1.55
CA MET A 27 9.21 -10.50 2.73
C MET A 27 10.23 -9.37 2.63
N PRO A 28 10.41 -8.59 3.73
CA PRO A 28 11.29 -7.44 3.71
C PRO A 28 12.74 -7.86 3.54
N ASP A 29 13.56 -6.95 3.04
CA ASP A 29 15.00 -6.99 3.30
C ASP A 29 15.25 -6.54 4.75
N TYR A 30 16.50 -6.54 5.18
CA TYR A 30 16.88 -6.03 6.50
C TYR A 30 17.93 -4.95 6.39
N LEU A 31 17.90 -4.02 7.33
CA LEU A 31 18.90 -2.98 7.47
C LEU A 31 19.46 -3.00 8.89
N ILE A 32 20.77 -3.17 8.98
CA ILE A 32 21.52 -3.03 10.23
C ILE A 32 21.88 -1.57 10.42
N PHE A 33 21.44 -0.96 11.52
CA PHE A 33 21.68 0.44 11.85
C PHE A 33 21.76 0.64 13.36
N GLU A 34 22.82 1.31 13.83
CA GLU A 34 23.04 1.63 15.26
C GLU A 34 22.95 0.43 16.24
N GLY A 35 23.21 -0.79 15.75
CA GLY A 35 23.15 -2.02 16.55
C GLY A 35 21.84 -2.81 16.42
N ASP A 36 20.82 -2.22 15.79
CA ASP A 36 19.53 -2.85 15.53
C ASP A 36 19.46 -3.45 14.12
N THR A 37 18.56 -4.42 13.93
CA THR A 37 18.22 -5.00 12.61
C THR A 37 16.75 -4.74 12.32
N ILE A 38 16.50 -3.92 11.32
CA ILE A 38 15.18 -3.35 11.02
C ILE A 38 14.65 -3.97 9.73
N ALA A 39 13.36 -4.35 9.72
CA ALA A 39 12.68 -4.77 8.50
C ALA A 39 12.63 -3.60 7.50
N PHE A 40 13.08 -3.84 6.27
CA PHE A 40 13.32 -2.81 5.27
C PHE A 40 12.63 -3.18 3.96
N TYR A 41 11.59 -2.43 3.59
CA TYR A 41 10.71 -2.73 2.46
C TYR A 41 11.09 -1.95 1.19
N ARG A 42 12.39 -1.76 0.94
CA ARG A 42 12.90 -1.15 -0.30
C ARG A 42 13.75 -2.15 -1.06
N LEU A 43 13.44 -2.32 -2.34
CA LEU A 43 14.06 -3.31 -3.22
C LEU A 43 15.33 -2.76 -3.88
N ILE A 44 16.32 -2.35 -3.07
CA ILE A 44 17.55 -1.70 -3.55
C ILE A 44 18.25 -2.55 -4.61
N LEU A 45 18.45 -3.85 -4.37
CA LEU A 45 19.07 -4.73 -5.38
C LEU A 45 18.25 -4.86 -6.67
N GLU A 46 16.91 -4.83 -6.61
CA GLU A 46 16.07 -4.82 -7.81
C GLU A 46 16.26 -3.51 -8.59
N GLU A 47 16.33 -2.36 -7.91
CA GLU A 47 16.65 -1.07 -8.54
C GLU A 47 17.98 -1.13 -9.32
N TYR A 48 19.01 -1.78 -8.74
CA TYR A 48 20.30 -2.00 -9.41
C TYR A 48 20.16 -2.87 -10.65
N PHE A 49 19.47 -4.00 -10.57
CA PHE A 49 19.33 -4.93 -11.70
C PHE A 49 18.52 -4.33 -12.85
N ASN A 50 17.45 -3.60 -12.54
CA ASN A 50 16.63 -2.88 -13.52
C ASN A 50 17.49 -1.85 -14.28
N ALA A 51 18.30 -1.08 -13.57
CA ALA A 51 19.20 -0.09 -14.19
C ALA A 51 20.25 -0.71 -15.13
N GLN A 52 20.55 -2.00 -14.99
CA GLN A 52 21.48 -2.73 -15.86
C GLN A 52 20.78 -3.43 -17.05
N ASN A 53 19.47 -3.25 -17.25
CA ASN A 53 18.63 -3.99 -18.20
C ASN A 53 18.69 -5.52 -18.04
N ARG A 54 18.90 -6.00 -16.81
CA ARG A 54 19.04 -7.44 -16.50
C ARG A 54 17.74 -8.07 -16.00
N GLU A 55 16.60 -7.47 -16.32
CA GLU A 55 15.27 -7.90 -15.87
C GLU A 55 14.83 -9.24 -16.49
N ASN A 56 15.26 -9.54 -17.73
CA ASN A 56 14.66 -10.56 -18.60
C ASN A 56 15.57 -11.74 -18.99
N GLU A 57 16.70 -11.97 -18.32
CA GLU A 57 17.67 -13.02 -18.70
C GLU A 57 17.27 -14.46 -18.32
N GLY A 58 15.97 -14.73 -18.05
CA GLY A 58 15.38 -16.08 -17.97
C GLY A 58 15.74 -16.89 -16.72
N ASP A 59 16.99 -16.82 -16.27
CA ASP A 59 17.37 -16.78 -14.86
C ASP A 59 17.33 -15.29 -14.49
N LEU A 60 16.38 -14.82 -13.66
CA LEU A 60 16.72 -13.57 -12.98
C LEU A 60 18.01 -13.88 -12.21
N PHE A 61 19.05 -13.08 -12.43
CA PHE A 61 20.23 -12.98 -11.58
C PHE A 61 21.42 -13.94 -11.81
N GLY A 62 21.50 -14.79 -12.83
CA GLY A 62 22.64 -15.75 -12.93
C GLY A 62 22.84 -16.61 -11.66
N LEU A 63 21.77 -16.69 -10.87
CA LEU A 63 21.63 -17.28 -9.56
C LEU A 63 20.28 -17.97 -9.60
N LYS A 64 20.23 -19.24 -9.22
CA LYS A 64 19.01 -20.06 -9.25
C LYS A 64 18.01 -19.66 -8.15
N PHE A 65 17.69 -18.37 -8.01
CA PHE A 65 16.96 -17.84 -6.86
C PHE A 65 15.47 -18.18 -6.84
N ARG A 66 14.90 -18.84 -7.85
CA ARG A 66 13.54 -19.39 -7.73
C ARG A 66 13.48 -20.72 -6.97
N ALA A 67 14.63 -21.34 -6.69
CA ALA A 67 14.70 -22.46 -5.75
C ALA A 67 14.58 -21.93 -4.31
N GLY A 68 13.34 -21.80 -3.82
CA GLY A 68 13.04 -21.24 -2.50
C GLY A 68 12.06 -20.07 -2.51
N SER A 69 11.57 -19.67 -3.70
CA SER A 69 10.49 -18.69 -3.79
C SER A 69 9.22 -19.23 -3.14
N SER A 70 8.57 -18.42 -2.32
CA SER A 70 7.22 -18.67 -1.79
C SER A 70 6.28 -17.56 -2.25
N THR A 71 4.98 -17.71 -1.97
CA THR A 71 3.99 -16.64 -2.24
C THR A 71 4.36 -15.31 -1.56
N SER A 72 5.04 -15.37 -0.41
CA SER A 72 5.50 -14.19 0.36
C SER A 72 6.96 -13.83 0.11
N CYS A 73 7.71 -14.58 -0.69
CA CYS A 73 9.10 -14.26 -1.01
C CYS A 73 9.37 -14.58 -2.48
N TRP A 74 8.67 -13.86 -3.36
CA TRP A 74 8.69 -14.11 -4.79
C TRP A 74 10.04 -13.75 -5.43
N ARG A 75 10.82 -12.85 -4.80
CA ARG A 75 12.22 -12.60 -5.17
C ARG A 75 13.12 -13.82 -4.98
N GLY A 76 12.76 -14.70 -4.05
CA GLY A 76 13.52 -15.90 -3.73
C GLY A 76 14.82 -15.66 -2.94
N TYR A 77 15.02 -14.43 -2.47
CA TYR A 77 16.11 -14.04 -1.57
C TYR A 77 15.67 -12.89 -0.66
N GLN A 78 16.48 -12.62 0.36
CA GLN A 78 16.44 -11.39 1.15
C GLN A 78 17.84 -10.78 1.18
N ALA A 79 17.92 -9.46 1.03
CA ALA A 79 19.17 -8.73 1.22
C ALA A 79 19.26 -8.20 2.65
N ILE A 80 20.48 -8.13 3.17
CA ILE A 80 20.77 -7.47 4.44
C ILE A 80 21.78 -6.37 4.17
N TYR A 81 21.34 -5.14 4.40
CA TYR A 81 22.13 -3.93 4.27
C TYR A 81 22.68 -3.51 5.62
N GLU A 82 23.71 -2.67 5.60
CA GLU A 82 24.31 -2.08 6.79
C GLU A 82 24.60 -0.61 6.52
N LEU A 83 24.12 0.27 7.39
CA LEU A 83 24.55 1.66 7.45
C LEU A 83 25.64 1.78 8.51
N SER A 84 26.89 1.95 8.08
CA SER A 84 28.04 2.15 8.96
C SER A 84 29.05 3.12 8.37
N ASN A 85 29.73 3.90 9.21
CA ASN A 85 30.73 4.90 8.78
C ASN A 85 30.21 5.81 7.64
N ASP A 86 29.01 6.37 7.83
CA ASP A 86 28.32 7.25 6.88
C ASP A 86 28.09 6.64 5.49
N SER A 87 28.10 5.31 5.36
CA SER A 87 27.99 4.64 4.07
C SER A 87 27.03 3.44 4.12
N LEU A 88 26.33 3.22 3.03
CA LEU A 88 25.41 2.09 2.85
C LEU A 88 26.14 0.93 2.19
N PHE A 89 26.06 -0.24 2.81
CA PHE A 89 26.67 -1.47 2.32
C PHE A 89 25.63 -2.57 2.14
N LEU A 90 25.84 -3.43 1.14
CA LEU A 90 25.25 -4.76 1.12
C LEU A 90 26.16 -5.71 1.88
N ARG A 91 25.60 -6.38 2.90
CA ARG A 91 26.33 -7.30 3.77
C ARG A 91 26.01 -8.76 3.47
N HIS A 92 24.74 -9.10 3.27
CA HIS A 92 24.32 -10.47 2.97
C HIS A 92 23.27 -10.54 1.85
N ILE A 93 23.31 -11.63 1.08
CA ILE A 93 22.21 -12.11 0.24
C ILE A 93 21.89 -13.53 0.69
N THR A 94 20.72 -13.69 1.29
CA THR A 94 20.30 -14.93 1.94
C THR A 94 19.12 -15.55 1.18
N SER A 95 18.93 -16.85 1.36
CA SER A 95 17.66 -17.47 1.01
C SER A 95 16.52 -16.88 1.85
N CYS A 96 15.28 -16.99 1.37
CA CYS A 96 14.11 -16.58 2.13
C CYS A 96 14.07 -17.31 3.49
N ARG A 97 13.81 -16.56 4.57
CA ARG A 97 13.71 -17.05 5.96
C ARG A 97 15.01 -17.56 6.60
N GLU A 98 16.15 -17.42 5.93
CA GLU A 98 17.44 -17.89 6.47
C GLU A 98 17.83 -17.15 7.76
N LEU A 99 17.56 -15.84 7.84
CA LEU A 99 17.80 -15.05 9.05
C LEU A 99 17.01 -15.57 10.27
N GLN A 100 15.81 -16.13 10.04
CA GLN A 100 14.97 -16.70 11.08
C GLN A 100 15.26 -18.18 11.38
N SER A 101 16.19 -18.80 10.65
CA SER A 101 16.57 -20.18 10.88
C SER A 101 17.43 -20.34 12.13
N GLU A 102 17.33 -21.48 12.82
CA GLU A 102 18.15 -21.79 13.99
C GLU A 102 19.65 -21.80 13.66
N SER A 103 20.00 -22.16 12.42
CA SER A 103 21.37 -22.17 11.92
C SER A 103 21.94 -20.77 11.64
N GLY A 104 21.09 -19.74 11.60
CA GLY A 104 21.46 -18.40 11.16
C GLY A 104 21.88 -18.34 9.69
N ILE A 105 22.59 -17.26 9.33
CA ILE A 105 23.04 -17.01 7.97
C ILE A 105 24.28 -17.84 7.63
N ASP A 106 24.25 -18.58 6.51
CA ASP A 106 25.43 -19.16 5.89
C ASP A 106 26.23 -18.06 5.18
N VAL A 107 27.18 -17.49 5.92
CA VAL A 107 28.04 -16.40 5.44
C VAL A 107 28.84 -16.80 4.19
N ASN A 108 29.26 -18.06 4.07
CA ASN A 108 30.02 -18.52 2.92
C ASN A 108 29.14 -18.52 1.66
N GLN A 109 27.92 -19.07 1.75
CA GLN A 109 26.98 -19.05 0.63
C GLN A 109 26.54 -17.63 0.26
N SER A 110 26.30 -16.78 1.26
CA SER A 110 26.03 -15.35 1.04
C SER A 110 27.17 -14.68 0.26
N ASN A 111 28.42 -14.86 0.68
CA ASN A 111 29.58 -14.28 -0.01
C ASN A 111 29.73 -14.80 -1.44
N LEU A 112 29.46 -16.08 -1.68
CA LEU A 112 29.47 -16.65 -3.04
C LEU A 112 28.40 -16.00 -3.94
N ARG A 113 27.20 -15.73 -3.41
CA ARG A 113 26.13 -15.04 -4.14
C ARG A 113 26.51 -13.59 -4.46
N ILE A 114 27.01 -12.85 -3.48
CA ILE A 114 27.44 -11.46 -3.66
C ILE A 114 28.58 -11.38 -4.67
N LYS A 115 29.59 -12.27 -4.57
CA LYS A 115 30.73 -12.30 -5.49
C LYS A 115 30.32 -12.60 -6.94
N LYS A 116 29.27 -13.38 -7.18
CA LYS A 116 28.73 -13.59 -8.53
C LYS A 116 28.14 -12.31 -9.14
N ILE A 117 27.60 -11.42 -8.32
CA ILE A 117 26.97 -10.16 -8.79
C ILE A 117 27.99 -9.03 -8.89
N PHE A 118 28.80 -8.86 -7.84
CA PHE A 118 29.64 -7.67 -7.64
C PHE A 118 31.14 -7.96 -7.77
N GLY A 119 31.55 -9.21 -7.95
CA GLY A 119 32.93 -9.60 -8.18
C GLY A 119 33.88 -9.09 -7.09
N ASP A 120 34.91 -8.37 -7.51
CA ASP A 120 35.97 -7.84 -6.64
C ASP A 120 35.53 -6.65 -5.78
N GLN A 121 34.30 -6.15 -5.96
CA GLN A 121 33.74 -5.12 -5.07
C GLN A 121 33.36 -5.68 -3.69
N LEU A 122 33.32 -7.01 -3.53
CA LEU A 122 33.16 -7.66 -2.23
C LEU A 122 34.46 -7.54 -1.44
N ILE A 123 34.52 -6.56 -0.53
CA ILE A 123 35.70 -6.25 0.29
C ILE A 123 35.32 -6.46 1.75
N ASN A 124 36.10 -7.27 2.47
CA ASN A 124 35.86 -7.57 3.89
C ASN A 124 34.41 -8.01 4.19
N GLY A 125 33.83 -8.81 3.29
CA GLY A 125 32.48 -9.36 3.47
C GLY A 125 31.33 -8.40 3.18
N LYS A 126 31.57 -7.23 2.58
CA LYS A 126 30.51 -6.29 2.18
C LYS A 126 30.83 -5.56 0.87
N VAL A 127 29.79 -5.00 0.24
CA VAL A 127 29.88 -4.18 -0.99
C VAL A 127 29.36 -2.79 -0.69
N HIS A 128 30.13 -1.74 -1.00
CA HIS A 128 29.65 -0.36 -0.89
C HIS A 128 28.66 -0.06 -2.02
N LEU A 129 27.45 0.38 -1.68
CA LEU A 129 26.41 0.68 -2.66
C LEU A 129 26.56 2.10 -3.20
N ASN A 130 27.70 2.37 -3.82
CA ASN A 130 28.10 3.70 -4.31
C ASN A 130 27.21 4.27 -5.44
N TRP A 131 26.31 3.45 -5.99
CA TRP A 131 25.34 3.83 -7.01
C TRP A 131 23.99 4.24 -6.42
N PHE A 132 23.72 3.90 -5.15
CA PHE A 132 22.42 4.14 -4.54
C PHE A 132 22.26 5.60 -4.13
N THR A 133 21.15 6.21 -4.55
CA THR A 133 20.74 7.55 -4.14
C THR A 133 19.25 7.55 -3.79
N GLY A 134 18.91 8.11 -2.64
CA GLY A 134 17.53 8.25 -2.17
C GLY A 134 17.42 8.19 -0.65
N ASP A 135 16.18 8.26 -0.18
CA ASP A 135 15.89 8.25 1.26
C ASP A 135 15.60 6.84 1.77
N ILE A 136 16.08 6.56 2.97
CA ILE A 136 15.73 5.39 3.77
C ILE A 136 14.89 5.88 4.95
N SER A 137 13.68 5.33 5.09
CA SER A 137 12.82 5.60 6.23
C SER A 137 12.96 4.50 7.28
N LEU A 138 13.32 4.87 8.50
CA LEU A 138 13.43 3.96 9.64
C LEU A 138 12.27 4.19 10.61
N PRO A 139 11.60 3.10 11.06
CA PRO A 139 10.41 3.19 11.91
C PRO A 139 10.74 3.72 13.30
N ILE A 140 9.90 4.61 13.82
CA ILE A 140 9.88 5.01 15.22
C ILE A 140 8.41 5.04 15.69
N GLY A 141 8.10 4.28 16.74
CA GLY A 141 6.73 4.19 17.28
C GLY A 141 5.84 3.23 16.47
N ASP A 142 4.53 3.48 16.52
CA ASP A 142 3.53 2.55 16.01
C ASP A 142 3.33 2.66 14.49
N LEU A 143 2.90 1.56 13.87
CA LEU A 143 2.53 1.49 12.46
C LEU A 143 1.29 2.37 12.21
N LEU A 144 1.40 3.29 11.26
CA LEU A 144 0.34 4.21 10.87
C LEU A 144 -0.42 3.71 9.65
N ARG A 145 0.28 3.37 8.55
CA ARG A 145 -0.33 2.82 7.33
C ARG A 145 0.53 1.74 6.71
N TRP A 146 -0.12 0.78 6.08
CA TRP A 146 0.50 -0.24 5.24
C TRP A 146 -0.35 -0.46 3.99
N ASP A 147 0.27 -0.51 2.82
CA ASP A 147 -0.40 -0.79 1.54
C ASP A 147 -0.61 -2.29 1.26
N GLY A 148 -0.22 -3.16 2.20
CA GLY A 148 -0.29 -4.61 2.04
C GLY A 148 0.83 -5.22 1.19
N VAL A 149 1.77 -4.42 0.66
CA VAL A 149 2.79 -4.90 -0.28
C VAL A 149 4.20 -4.43 0.08
N PHE A 150 4.44 -3.11 0.13
CA PHE A 150 5.76 -2.53 0.37
C PHE A 150 5.71 -1.33 1.30
N TYR A 151 4.80 -0.41 1.07
CA TYR A 151 4.81 0.88 1.72
C TYR A 151 4.28 0.78 3.15
N HIS A 152 5.14 1.11 4.11
CA HIS A 152 4.77 1.30 5.51
C HIS A 152 5.05 2.74 5.92
N SER A 153 4.21 3.29 6.79
CA SER A 153 4.51 4.50 7.56
C SER A 153 4.33 4.23 9.03
N PHE A 154 5.13 4.92 9.82
CA PHE A 154 5.06 4.90 11.28
C PHE A 154 4.76 6.31 11.76
N GLU A 155 4.23 6.44 12.97
CA GLU A 155 3.90 7.73 13.57
C GLU A 155 5.07 8.71 13.54
N GLU A 156 6.28 8.17 13.69
CA GLU A 156 7.50 8.90 13.48
C GLU A 156 8.47 8.08 12.65
N GLU A 157 9.34 8.78 11.93
CA GLU A 157 10.36 8.14 11.12
C GLU A 157 11.69 8.89 11.24
N ARG A 158 12.78 8.14 11.21
CA ARG A 158 14.11 8.71 10.95
C ARG A 158 14.41 8.52 9.47
N ILE A 159 14.46 9.63 8.74
CA ILE A 159 14.80 9.68 7.32
C ILE A 159 16.31 9.85 7.20
N VAL A 160 16.96 8.88 6.57
CA VAL A 160 18.39 8.91 6.24
C VAL A 160 18.53 9.14 4.74
N SER A 161 18.96 10.34 4.36
CA SER A 161 19.17 10.71 2.94
C SER A 161 20.54 10.25 2.47
N ILE A 162 20.57 9.46 1.41
CA ILE A 162 21.78 8.85 0.87
C ILE A 162 22.03 9.37 -0.54
N ASN A 163 23.29 9.76 -0.81
CA ASN A 163 23.76 10.14 -2.14
C ASN A 163 25.02 9.33 -2.47
N ASN A 164 24.98 8.60 -3.58
CA ASN A 164 26.07 7.72 -4.02
C ASN A 164 26.59 6.81 -2.90
N GLY A 165 25.66 6.18 -2.18
CA GLY A 165 25.94 5.27 -1.07
C GLY A 165 26.49 5.93 0.18
N ARG A 166 26.47 7.27 0.30
CA ARG A 166 26.90 8.02 1.48
C ARG A 166 25.74 8.76 2.14
N VAL A 167 25.68 8.71 3.47
CA VAL A 167 24.72 9.49 4.25
C VAL A 167 25.06 10.96 4.10
N THR A 168 24.06 11.76 3.75
CA THR A 168 24.18 13.22 3.58
C THR A 168 23.39 13.97 4.63
N ASN A 169 22.31 13.38 5.14
CA ASN A 169 21.46 13.98 6.15
C ASN A 169 20.70 12.89 6.90
N THR A 170 20.38 13.17 8.16
CA THR A 170 19.50 12.33 8.98
C THR A 170 18.52 13.24 9.71
N THR A 171 17.23 13.06 9.46
CA THR A 171 16.16 13.90 10.06
C THR A 171 15.08 13.04 10.68
N ARG A 172 14.59 13.47 11.84
CA ARG A 172 13.39 12.90 12.45
C ARG A 172 12.17 13.64 11.96
N VAL A 173 11.13 12.91 11.56
CA VAL A 173 9.87 13.46 11.07
C VAL A 173 8.70 12.81 11.80
N MET A 174 7.65 13.60 12.08
CA MET A 174 6.37 13.09 12.57
C MET A 174 5.44 12.91 11.39
N ASN A 175 4.68 11.81 11.37
CA ASN A 175 3.71 11.48 10.34
C ASN A 175 2.26 11.54 10.81
N TYR A 176 2.03 11.72 12.11
CA TYR A 176 0.72 11.98 12.65
C TYR A 176 0.76 13.26 13.49
N ILE A 177 -0.18 14.17 13.26
CA ILE A 177 -0.41 15.36 14.09
C ILE A 177 -1.83 15.26 14.64
N ASP A 178 -1.93 15.06 15.94
CA ASP A 178 -3.18 15.15 16.70
C ASP A 178 -3.57 16.63 16.87
N GLU A 179 -4.73 17.01 16.36
CA GLU A 179 -5.30 18.34 16.54
C GLU A 179 -6.57 18.25 17.41
N PRO A 180 -6.58 18.80 18.64
CA PRO A 180 -7.63 18.54 19.64
C PRO A 180 -9.09 18.79 19.24
N ASN A 181 -9.33 19.60 18.20
CA ASN A 181 -10.67 19.92 17.70
C ASN A 181 -11.01 19.21 16.39
N ARG A 182 -10.26 18.18 16.02
CA ARG A 182 -10.41 17.43 14.79
C ARG A 182 -10.67 15.96 15.09
N LEU A 183 -11.19 15.28 14.07
CA LEU A 183 -11.54 13.88 14.13
C LEU A 183 -10.28 13.03 13.96
N ASN A 184 -10.19 11.98 14.78
CA ASN A 184 -9.04 11.10 14.77
C ASN A 184 -8.88 10.42 13.41
N ARG A 185 -7.70 10.58 12.80
CA ARG A 185 -7.32 9.93 11.53
C ARG A 185 -6.19 8.91 11.71
N ARG A 186 -5.83 8.62 12.96
CA ARG A 186 -4.71 7.72 13.30
C ARG A 186 -5.00 6.30 12.82
N TYR A 187 -6.22 5.79 13.05
CA TYR A 187 -6.61 4.43 12.71
C TYR A 187 -7.61 4.40 11.56
N ASN A 188 -7.18 3.87 10.40
CA ASN A 188 -7.94 3.88 9.16
C ASN A 188 -9.25 3.06 9.23
N ASP A 189 -9.25 1.98 10.02
CA ASP A 189 -10.38 1.07 10.22
C ASP A 189 -11.62 1.75 10.83
N THR A 190 -11.47 2.92 11.43
CA THR A 190 -12.58 3.67 12.03
C THR A 190 -13.20 4.73 11.11
N LEU A 191 -12.53 5.09 10.01
CA LEU A 191 -12.92 6.24 9.20
C LEU A 191 -14.24 6.02 8.47
N SER A 192 -14.45 4.86 7.84
CA SER A 192 -15.72 4.55 7.15
C SER A 192 -16.90 4.58 8.12
N THR A 193 -16.73 4.01 9.31
CA THR A 193 -17.75 4.03 10.38
C THR A 193 -18.06 5.46 10.83
N LEU A 194 -17.05 6.32 10.98
CA LEU A 194 -17.23 7.72 11.35
C LEU A 194 -18.04 8.47 10.28
N LEU A 195 -17.63 8.33 9.01
CA LEU A 195 -18.31 8.97 7.88
C LEU A 195 -19.77 8.49 7.78
N PHE A 196 -20.00 7.18 7.94
CA PHE A 196 -21.33 6.60 7.95
C PHE A 196 -22.23 7.18 9.06
N ASN A 197 -21.71 7.26 10.29
CA ASN A 197 -22.43 7.83 11.44
C ASN A 197 -22.80 9.29 11.20
N GLU A 198 -22.00 10.05 10.47
CA GLU A 198 -22.34 11.42 10.07
C GLU A 198 -23.50 11.44 9.07
N LEU A 199 -23.43 10.59 8.04
CA LEU A 199 -24.46 10.48 7.01
C LEU A 199 -25.83 10.07 7.58
N GLN A 200 -25.85 9.21 8.61
CA GLN A 200 -27.08 8.74 9.27
C GLN A 200 -27.87 9.82 10.02
N LYS A 201 -27.24 10.97 10.35
CA LYS A 201 -27.91 12.03 11.12
C LYS A 201 -29.02 12.76 10.35
N ALA A 202 -29.09 12.56 9.04
CA ALA A 202 -30.05 13.22 8.17
C ALA A 202 -30.93 12.21 7.42
N ASN A 203 -32.15 12.62 7.09
CA ASN A 203 -33.06 11.81 6.28
C ASN A 203 -32.59 11.80 4.81
N TRP A 204 -32.65 10.64 4.16
CA TRP A 204 -32.25 10.47 2.75
C TRP A 204 -33.43 10.38 1.79
N SER A 205 -34.66 10.43 2.29
CA SER A 205 -35.84 10.54 1.42
C SER A 205 -35.77 11.81 0.58
N ASN A 206 -36.03 11.66 -0.72
CA ASN A 206 -35.93 12.75 -1.68
C ASN A 206 -37.10 12.73 -2.66
N ALA A 207 -37.51 13.91 -3.12
CA ALA A 207 -38.70 14.07 -3.95
C ALA A 207 -38.57 13.49 -5.37
N ASN A 208 -37.34 13.20 -5.80
CA ASN A 208 -37.06 12.64 -7.12
C ASN A 208 -36.92 11.11 -7.08
N GLU A 209 -37.07 10.49 -5.90
CA GLU A 209 -36.89 9.04 -5.70
C GLU A 209 -35.53 8.52 -6.21
N PHE A 210 -34.49 9.37 -6.18
CA PHE A 210 -33.14 8.99 -6.56
C PHE A 210 -32.56 7.97 -5.57
N ASP A 211 -31.95 6.91 -6.10
CA ASP A 211 -31.28 5.87 -5.35
C ASP A 211 -29.79 6.19 -5.24
N CYS A 212 -29.33 6.44 -4.01
CA CYS A 212 -27.92 6.72 -3.73
C CYS A 212 -27.20 5.52 -3.10
N SER A 213 -27.77 4.33 -3.20
CA SER A 213 -27.19 3.07 -2.70
C SER A 213 -26.00 2.66 -3.59
N GLU A 214 -24.79 2.98 -3.15
CA GLU A 214 -23.58 2.74 -3.94
C GLU A 214 -22.34 2.72 -3.04
N LYS A 215 -21.23 2.21 -3.58
CA LYS A 215 -19.90 2.35 -3.00
C LYS A 215 -19.26 3.66 -3.41
N TYR A 216 -18.96 4.49 -2.41
CA TYR A 216 -18.32 5.79 -2.59
C TYR A 216 -16.83 5.73 -2.23
N LEU A 217 -16.04 6.54 -2.93
CA LEU A 217 -14.66 6.86 -2.61
C LEU A 217 -14.59 8.31 -2.15
N ILE A 218 -14.27 8.50 -0.88
CA ILE A 218 -14.23 9.81 -0.22
C ILE A 218 -12.76 10.19 -0.03
N THR A 219 -12.37 11.36 -0.52
CA THR A 219 -10.98 11.85 -0.41
C THR A 219 -10.87 12.88 0.71
N ILE A 220 -10.06 12.57 1.72
CA ILE A 220 -9.61 13.50 2.75
C ILE A 220 -8.28 14.09 2.30
N ASP A 221 -8.22 15.40 2.13
CA ASP A 221 -7.06 16.10 1.61
C ASP A 221 -5.88 16.16 2.61
N LYS A 222 -4.79 16.76 2.16
CA LYS A 222 -3.57 16.99 2.95
C LYS A 222 -3.76 17.91 4.16
N ASN A 223 -4.85 18.67 4.21
CA ASN A 223 -5.23 19.54 5.32
C ASN A 223 -6.26 18.88 6.23
N GLY A 224 -6.65 17.62 5.98
CA GLY A 224 -7.64 16.91 6.77
C GLY A 224 -9.08 17.32 6.44
N GLU A 225 -9.36 17.84 5.25
CA GLU A 225 -10.70 18.27 4.82
C GLU A 225 -11.25 17.32 3.75
N ILE A 226 -12.57 17.17 3.68
CA ILE A 226 -13.20 16.41 2.59
C ILE A 226 -13.04 17.20 1.28
N ALA A 227 -12.15 16.72 0.41
CA ALA A 227 -11.88 17.34 -0.89
C ALA A 227 -12.87 16.86 -1.96
N ASP A 228 -13.13 15.56 -2.02
CA ASP A 228 -13.89 14.95 -3.10
C ASP A 228 -14.69 13.72 -2.69
N VAL A 229 -15.75 13.45 -3.46
CA VAL A 229 -16.62 12.29 -3.32
C VAL A 229 -17.00 11.82 -4.72
N VAL A 230 -16.69 10.56 -5.01
CA VAL A 230 -17.07 9.89 -6.27
C VAL A 230 -17.66 8.52 -5.97
N MET A 231 -18.42 7.96 -6.92
CA MET A 231 -18.79 6.55 -6.86
C MET A 231 -17.60 5.70 -7.34
N ALA A 232 -17.18 4.73 -6.54
CA ALA A 232 -15.92 4.00 -6.69
C ALA A 232 -15.83 3.19 -7.99
N GLU A 233 -16.96 2.65 -8.44
CA GLU A 233 -17.04 1.78 -9.62
C GLU A 233 -17.02 2.55 -10.95
N TYR A 234 -17.33 3.85 -10.95
CA TYR A 234 -17.49 4.65 -12.17
C TYR A 234 -16.48 5.80 -12.21
N GLN A 235 -15.30 5.52 -12.75
CA GLN A 235 -14.17 6.45 -12.72
C GLN A 235 -14.09 7.34 -13.96
N THR A 236 -14.78 6.98 -15.04
CA THR A 236 -14.79 7.74 -16.29
C THR A 236 -16.16 8.34 -16.61
N LYS A 237 -16.15 9.48 -17.32
CA LYS A 237 -17.39 10.11 -17.84
C LYS A 237 -18.20 9.18 -18.75
N LYS A 238 -17.56 8.20 -19.37
CA LYS A 238 -18.22 7.25 -20.25
C LYS A 238 -19.00 6.23 -19.42
N GLU A 239 -18.36 5.62 -18.42
CA GLU A 239 -19.00 4.67 -17.50
C GLU A 239 -20.16 5.32 -16.75
N ILE A 240 -19.96 6.52 -16.21
CA ILE A 240 -21.03 7.23 -15.49
C ILE A 240 -22.28 7.39 -16.38
N LYS A 241 -22.11 7.80 -17.64
CA LYS A 241 -23.26 7.97 -18.57
C LYS A 241 -23.89 6.65 -19.04
N GLU A 242 -23.17 5.55 -18.91
CA GLU A 242 -23.64 4.23 -19.28
C GLU A 242 -24.52 3.62 -18.19
N PHE A 243 -24.19 3.88 -16.91
CA PHE A 243 -24.86 3.27 -15.76
C PHE A 243 -25.76 4.23 -14.98
N TRP A 244 -25.59 5.55 -15.11
CA TRP A 244 -26.32 6.54 -14.32
C TRP A 244 -26.97 7.64 -15.16
N ASP A 245 -28.14 8.09 -14.71
CA ASP A 245 -28.67 9.39 -15.10
C ASP A 245 -27.80 10.50 -14.46
N MET A 246 -27.39 11.48 -15.27
CA MET A 246 -26.46 12.51 -14.80
C MET A 246 -27.04 13.37 -13.67
N PRO A 247 -28.32 13.79 -13.69
CA PRO A 247 -28.99 14.39 -12.53
C PRO A 247 -28.89 13.57 -11.24
N GLU A 248 -29.20 12.27 -11.31
CA GLU A 248 -29.14 11.36 -10.15
C GLU A 248 -27.72 11.22 -9.60
N TYR A 249 -26.75 10.90 -10.46
CA TYR A 249 -25.34 10.81 -10.10
C TYR A 249 -24.86 12.09 -9.40
N ASN A 250 -25.14 13.26 -10.00
CA ASN A 250 -24.75 14.54 -9.43
C ASN A 250 -25.47 14.84 -8.12
N TYR A 251 -26.71 14.42 -7.96
CA TYR A 251 -27.46 14.58 -6.72
C TYR A 251 -26.81 13.76 -5.59
N CYS A 252 -26.51 12.49 -5.83
CA CYS A 252 -25.95 11.61 -4.81
C CYS A 252 -24.57 12.08 -4.33
N ILE A 253 -23.63 12.36 -5.24
CA ILE A 253 -22.29 12.84 -4.84
C ILE A 253 -22.35 14.18 -4.09
N ARG A 254 -23.23 15.10 -4.50
CA ARG A 254 -23.38 16.40 -3.82
C ARG A 254 -24.03 16.25 -2.44
N THR A 255 -24.99 15.34 -2.34
CA THR A 255 -25.68 15.05 -1.07
C THR A 255 -24.69 14.51 -0.05
N ILE A 256 -23.84 13.54 -0.42
CA ILE A 256 -22.80 13.02 0.46
C ILE A 256 -21.77 14.11 0.78
N LYS A 257 -21.25 14.81 -0.23
CA LYS A 257 -20.23 15.85 -0.02
C LYS A 257 -20.71 16.94 0.94
N SER A 258 -21.90 17.49 0.73
CA SER A 258 -22.46 18.54 1.59
C SER A 258 -22.69 18.11 3.03
N ARG A 259 -22.94 16.82 3.27
CA ARG A 259 -23.09 16.26 4.63
C ARG A 259 -21.75 16.06 5.32
N LEU A 260 -20.67 15.81 4.58
CA LEU A 260 -19.35 15.50 5.14
C LEU A 260 -18.37 16.67 5.13
N GLU A 261 -18.57 17.70 4.30
CA GLU A 261 -17.59 18.79 4.09
C GLU A 261 -17.23 19.59 5.34
N HIS A 262 -18.09 19.57 6.35
CA HIS A 262 -17.86 20.24 7.63
C HIS A 262 -16.88 19.47 8.55
N LEU A 263 -16.65 18.17 8.28
CA LEU A 263 -15.74 17.34 9.05
C LEU A 263 -14.29 17.79 8.80
N LYS A 264 -13.52 17.85 9.89
CA LYS A 264 -12.08 18.14 9.87
C LYS A 264 -11.35 17.02 10.59
N PHE A 265 -10.34 16.46 9.95
CA PHE A 265 -9.55 15.33 10.43
C PHE A 265 -8.14 15.78 10.78
N ASP A 266 -7.48 14.99 11.62
CA ASP A 266 -6.05 15.10 11.88
C ASP A 266 -5.21 15.04 10.60
N ILE A 267 -3.97 15.55 10.71
CA ILE A 267 -3.04 15.58 9.58
C ILE A 267 -2.19 14.31 9.59
N LEU A 268 -2.33 13.55 8.51
CA LEU A 268 -1.41 12.45 8.16
C LEU A 268 -0.32 12.93 7.22
N LYS A 269 0.86 12.36 7.39
CA LYS A 269 2.02 12.62 6.54
C LYS A 269 2.74 11.33 6.18
N ARG A 270 3.59 11.43 5.17
CA ARG A 270 4.51 10.39 4.70
C ARG A 270 5.89 11.01 4.59
N ALA A 271 6.88 10.46 5.30
CA ALA A 271 8.20 11.05 5.40
C ALA A 271 8.14 12.56 5.72
N GLY A 272 7.24 12.95 6.64
CA GLY A 272 7.05 14.34 7.08
C GLY A 272 6.28 15.24 6.10
N LYS A 273 5.78 14.72 4.97
CA LYS A 273 4.98 15.49 4.00
C LYS A 273 3.49 15.13 4.09
N PRO A 274 2.57 16.09 4.30
CA PRO A 274 1.14 15.82 4.36
C PRO A 274 0.61 15.04 3.15
N ILE A 275 -0.28 14.08 3.39
CA ILE A 275 -0.85 13.20 2.37
C ILE A 275 -2.38 13.25 2.33
N GLU A 276 -2.91 12.92 1.16
CA GLU A 276 -4.33 12.60 1.00
C GLU A 276 -4.60 11.15 1.40
N GLU A 277 -5.83 10.85 1.77
CA GLU A 277 -6.30 9.49 2.04
C GLU A 277 -7.67 9.31 1.41
N GLN A 278 -7.87 8.11 0.89
CA GLN A 278 -9.12 7.71 0.30
C GLN A 278 -9.77 6.66 1.18
N VAL A 279 -11.04 6.87 1.49
CA VAL A 279 -11.85 5.99 2.35
C VAL A 279 -13.00 5.47 1.51
N TYR A 280 -13.15 4.15 1.48
CA TYR A 280 -14.34 3.52 0.90
C TYR A 280 -15.49 3.56 1.90
N LEU A 281 -16.68 3.89 1.40
CA LEU A 281 -17.91 3.87 2.16
C LEU A 281 -19.03 3.35 1.27
N GLU A 282 -19.58 2.20 1.61
CA GLU A 282 -20.71 1.59 0.91
C GLU A 282 -21.97 1.76 1.76
N ILE A 283 -23.01 2.33 1.16
CA ILE A 283 -24.28 2.60 1.81
C ILE A 283 -25.44 2.01 1.03
N TRP A 284 -26.49 1.66 1.74
CA TRP A 284 -27.78 1.30 1.17
C TRP A 284 -28.86 2.24 1.72
N VAL A 285 -29.71 2.77 0.83
CA VAL A 285 -30.79 3.69 1.17
C VAL A 285 -32.12 2.94 1.12
N GLU A 286 -32.75 2.76 2.27
CA GLU A 286 -34.08 2.16 2.37
C GLU A 286 -35.18 3.09 1.82
N ASP A 287 -36.32 2.50 1.42
CA ASP A 287 -37.49 3.24 0.91
C ASP A 287 -37.97 4.36 1.86
N ASN A 288 -37.74 4.20 3.16
CA ASN A 288 -38.11 5.17 4.18
C ASN A 288 -37.04 6.27 4.42
N GLY A 289 -35.95 6.25 3.66
CA GLY A 289 -34.81 7.18 3.76
C GLY A 289 -33.81 6.85 4.87
N THR A 290 -33.88 5.66 5.46
CA THR A 290 -32.89 5.16 6.43
C THR A 290 -31.66 4.64 5.69
N LEU A 291 -30.47 4.82 6.28
CA LEU A 291 -29.23 4.24 5.75
C LEU A 291 -28.81 2.98 6.48
N GLU A 292 -28.35 2.00 5.71
CA GLU A 292 -27.58 0.86 6.21
C GLU A 292 -26.10 0.97 5.80
N ASN A 293 -25.20 0.46 6.64
CA ASN A 293 -23.77 0.40 6.36
C ASN A 293 -23.43 -0.93 5.72
N TRP A 294 -22.97 -0.88 4.47
CA TRP A 294 -22.59 -2.06 3.69
C TRP A 294 -21.06 -2.11 3.48
N THR A 295 -20.31 -1.24 4.15
CA THR A 295 -18.84 -1.24 4.10
C THR A 295 -18.30 -2.47 4.83
N ASN A 296 -17.66 -3.37 4.08
CA ASN A 296 -16.92 -4.52 4.62
C ASN A 296 -15.45 -4.21 4.91
#